data_AF-A0A5N0DKU3-F1
#
_entry.id   AF-A0A5N0DKU3-F1
#
_cell.length_a   1.000
_cell.length_b   1.000
_cell.length_c   1.000
_cell.angle_alpha   90.00
_cell.angle_beta   90.00
_cell.angle_gamma   90.00
#
_symmetry.space_group_name_H-M   'P 1'
#
loop_
_entity.id
_entity.type
_entity.pdbx_description
1 polymer ?
#
loop_
_entity_poly.entity_id
_entity_poly.type
_entity_poly.pdbx_seq_one_letter_code
_entity_poly.pdbx_strand_id
1 'polypeptide(L)'
;MVSPFDGSWQLNLSESRIWDGSAQKWISDPVGREDLTFVFDGDQHEYTNSIGVSPKYRCTYQAQWDGDWAPYICRAIEASAEHDPGQSTHRVDLNLPSLRVGDTFAYVKLIKVNDRFHYRISRAVDGTAQYVMSRQMLPGDRSFSTALMSAAGVLSIVRVFDRIGDSAHTRRPHCDVRQGEN
;
A
#
# COMPACT_ATOMS: atom_id res chain seq x y z
N MET A 1 -3.75 -15.40 15.55
CA MET A 1 -3.81 -14.01 16.09
C MET A 1 -4.03 -13.09 14.90
N VAL A 2 -4.92 -12.10 15.00
CA VAL A 2 -5.17 -11.15 13.91
C VAL A 2 -3.97 -10.20 13.80
N SER A 3 -3.50 -9.95 12.57
CA SER A 3 -2.38 -9.02 12.33
C SER A 3 -2.75 -7.60 12.78
N PRO A 4 -1.88 -6.85 13.48
CA PRO A 4 -2.17 -5.47 13.87
C PRO A 4 -2.26 -4.51 12.66
N PHE A 5 -1.81 -4.95 11.48
CA PHE A 5 -1.98 -4.23 10.23
C PHE A 5 -3.36 -4.45 9.60
N ASP A 6 -4.12 -5.48 10.00
CA ASP A 6 -5.43 -5.77 9.42
C ASP A 6 -6.39 -4.59 9.62
N GLY A 7 -7.03 -4.14 8.55
CA GLY A 7 -7.96 -3.01 8.55
C GLY A 7 -7.70 -1.99 7.44
N SER A 8 -8.39 -0.85 7.58
CA SER A 8 -8.29 0.28 6.65
C SER A 8 -7.52 1.44 7.27
N TRP A 9 -6.72 2.11 6.44
CA TRP A 9 -5.76 3.11 6.85
C TRP A 9 -5.75 4.28 5.88
N GLN A 10 -5.53 5.48 6.39
CA GLN A 10 -5.42 6.70 5.60
C GLN A 10 -4.10 7.38 5.89
N LEU A 11 -3.51 7.95 4.84
CA LEU A 11 -2.29 8.72 4.94
C LEU A 11 -2.48 9.95 5.83
N ASN A 12 -1.62 10.08 6.83
CA ASN A 12 -1.48 11.28 7.63
C ASN A 12 -0.44 12.19 6.97
N LEU A 13 -0.92 13.18 6.20
CA LEU A 13 -0.05 14.11 5.48
C LEU A 13 0.84 14.96 6.40
N SER A 14 0.36 15.33 7.59
CA SER A 14 1.14 16.16 8.53
C SER A 14 2.37 15.44 9.07
N GLU A 15 2.31 14.11 9.16
CA GLU A 15 3.39 13.27 9.66
C GLU A 15 4.21 12.62 8.51
N SER A 16 3.82 12.86 7.26
CA SER A 16 4.42 12.24 6.07
C SER A 16 5.31 13.22 5.31
N ARG A 17 6.40 12.69 4.76
CA ARG A 17 7.43 13.45 4.07
C ARG A 17 8.11 12.67 2.95
N ILE A 18 8.55 13.40 1.94
CA ILE A 18 9.34 12.89 0.81
C ILE A 18 10.67 13.65 0.75
N TRP A 19 11.73 12.96 0.33
CA TRP A 19 13.03 13.55 0.12
C TRP A 19 13.05 14.29 -1.21
N ASP A 20 13.25 15.60 -1.19
CA ASP A 20 13.54 16.40 -2.37
C ASP A 20 15.03 16.29 -2.67
N GLY A 21 15.37 15.48 -3.68
CA GLY A 21 16.74 15.29 -4.13
C GLY A 21 17.36 16.54 -4.75
N SER A 22 16.57 17.49 -5.23
CA SER A 22 17.08 18.74 -5.80
C SER A 22 17.44 19.75 -4.71
N ALA A 23 16.55 19.90 -3.71
CA ALA A 23 16.75 20.81 -2.59
C ALA A 23 17.50 20.18 -1.40
N GLN A 24 17.80 18.87 -1.47
CA GLN A 24 18.47 18.09 -0.44
C GLN A 24 17.80 18.23 0.94
N LYS A 25 16.47 18.16 0.98
CA LYS A 25 15.69 18.31 2.21
C LYS A 25 14.42 17.46 2.19
N TRP A 26 13.89 17.17 3.37
CA TRP A 26 12.55 16.60 3.50
C TRP A 26 11.48 17.66 3.27
N ILE A 27 10.50 17.35 2.44
CA ILE A 27 9.33 18.21 2.18
C ILE A 27 8.04 17.43 2.47
N SER A 28 6.92 18.15 2.60
CA SER A 28 5.59 17.54 2.74
C SER A 28 5.27 16.70 1.51
N ASP A 29 4.61 15.55 1.73
CA ASP A 29 4.25 14.63 0.65
C ASP A 29 3.11 15.20 -0.23
N PRO A 30 3.33 15.45 -1.53
CA PRO A 30 2.33 16.07 -2.38
C PRO A 30 1.26 15.09 -2.89
N VAL A 31 1.21 13.85 -2.41
CA VAL A 31 0.25 12.82 -2.87
C VAL A 31 -1.22 13.13 -2.61
N GLY A 32 -1.50 14.06 -1.68
CA GLY A 32 -2.86 14.40 -1.30
C GLY A 32 -3.48 13.26 -0.49
N ARG A 33 -4.19 12.34 -1.15
CA ARG A 33 -4.90 11.25 -0.48
C ARG A 33 -4.37 9.89 -0.91
N GLU A 34 -4.13 9.04 0.09
CA GLU A 34 -3.84 7.63 -0.10
C GLU A 34 -4.55 6.83 1.01
N ASP A 35 -5.39 5.89 0.59
CA ASP A 35 -6.12 4.98 1.49
C ASP A 35 -5.64 3.54 1.23
N LEU A 36 -5.32 2.81 2.29
CA LEU A 36 -4.85 1.42 2.24
C LEU A 36 -5.84 0.49 2.94
N THR A 37 -6.00 -0.71 2.41
CA THR A 37 -6.70 -1.80 3.10
C THR A 37 -5.78 -3.02 3.12
N PHE A 38 -5.66 -3.62 4.30
CA PHE A 38 -4.99 -4.90 4.50
C PHE A 38 -5.99 -5.90 5.05
N VAL A 39 -6.01 -7.10 4.48
CA VAL A 39 -6.74 -8.25 5.01
C VAL A 39 -5.76 -9.40 5.13
N PHE A 40 -5.70 -10.05 6.29
CA PHE A 40 -4.83 -11.19 6.54
C PHE A 40 -5.64 -12.46 6.80
N ASP A 41 -5.32 -13.53 6.08
CA ASP A 41 -5.86 -14.87 6.28
C ASP A 41 -4.71 -15.87 6.40
N GLY A 42 -4.35 -16.23 7.64
CA GLY A 42 -3.12 -16.97 7.92
C GLY A 42 -1.88 -16.22 7.42
N ASP A 43 -1.17 -16.84 6.46
CA ASP A 43 0.01 -16.25 5.82
C ASP A 43 -0.31 -15.45 4.55
N GLN A 44 -1.57 -15.43 4.12
CA GLN A 44 -2.01 -14.66 2.97
C GLN A 44 -2.32 -13.22 3.35
N HIS A 45 -1.85 -12.30 2.53
CA HIS A 45 -2.02 -10.86 2.65
C HIS A 45 -2.69 -10.33 1.38
N GLU A 46 -3.92 -9.86 1.51
CA GLU A 46 -4.61 -9.09 0.47
C GLU A 46 -4.42 -7.60 0.73
N TYR A 47 -3.91 -6.90 -0.27
CA TYR A 47 -3.63 -5.47 -0.18
C TYR A 47 -4.40 -4.71 -1.24
N THR A 48 -5.00 -3.59 -0.83
CA THR A 48 -5.54 -2.58 -1.73
C THR A 48 -4.91 -1.23 -1.41
N ASN A 49 -4.42 -0.54 -2.43
CA ASN A 49 -4.03 0.85 -2.39
C ASN A 49 -4.97 1.67 -3.27
N SER A 50 -5.50 2.73 -2.70
CA SER A 50 -6.27 3.77 -3.37
C SER A 50 -5.46 5.06 -3.34
N ILE A 51 -4.80 5.42 -4.43
CA ILE A 51 -3.84 6.53 -4.47
C ILE A 51 -4.24 7.61 -5.48
N GLY A 52 -4.00 8.86 -5.11
CA GLY A 52 -4.25 10.02 -5.94
C GLY A 52 -5.67 10.55 -5.82
N VAL A 53 -5.86 11.76 -6.32
CA VAL A 53 -7.12 12.50 -6.16
C VAL A 53 -7.89 12.61 -7.48
N SER A 54 -7.21 12.71 -8.62
CA SER A 54 -7.84 12.63 -9.94
C SER A 54 -6.80 12.36 -11.06
N PRO A 55 -6.84 11.19 -11.74
CA PRO A 55 -7.66 10.03 -11.41
C PRO A 55 -7.14 9.33 -10.14
N LYS A 56 -8.05 8.67 -9.43
CA LYS A 56 -7.70 7.79 -8.32
C LYS A 56 -7.42 6.39 -8.86
N TYR A 57 -6.23 5.87 -8.58
CA TYR A 57 -5.83 4.53 -8.97
C TYR A 57 -6.10 3.56 -7.83
N ARG A 58 -6.76 2.44 -8.15
CA ARG A 58 -6.92 1.32 -7.22
C ARG A 58 -6.00 0.18 -7.63
N CYS A 59 -4.97 -0.07 -6.85
CA CYS A 59 -3.98 -1.11 -7.11
C CYS A 59 -4.03 -2.19 -6.04
N THR A 60 -3.85 -3.45 -6.43
CA THR A 60 -3.98 -4.59 -5.50
C THR A 60 -2.91 -5.66 -5.72
N TYR A 61 -2.54 -6.37 -4.66
CA TYR A 61 -1.85 -7.66 -4.77
C TYR A 61 -2.42 -8.66 -3.76
N GLN A 62 -2.17 -9.94 -4.00
CA GLN A 62 -2.32 -11.01 -3.01
C GLN A 62 -0.98 -11.72 -2.90
N ALA A 63 -0.39 -11.77 -1.71
CA ALA A 63 0.94 -12.31 -1.49
C ALA A 63 0.97 -13.14 -0.20
N GLN A 64 1.88 -14.10 -0.13
CA GLN A 64 2.17 -14.82 1.11
C GLN A 64 3.41 -14.22 1.80
N TRP A 65 3.48 -14.31 3.13
CA TRP A 65 4.72 -14.03 3.84
C TRP A 65 5.82 -14.97 3.36
N ASP A 66 6.98 -14.39 3.01
CA ASP A 66 8.19 -15.08 2.57
C ASP A 66 8.05 -15.96 1.31
N GLY A 67 6.86 -15.92 0.68
CA GLY A 67 6.52 -16.68 -0.51
C GLY A 67 7.07 -16.09 -1.81
N ASP A 68 6.48 -16.53 -2.93
CA ASP A 68 6.89 -16.08 -4.26
C ASP A 68 6.49 -14.63 -4.57
N TRP A 69 7.04 -14.12 -5.66
CA TRP A 69 6.69 -12.80 -6.19
C TRP A 69 5.22 -12.76 -6.63
N ALA A 70 4.47 -11.83 -6.06
CA ALA A 70 3.07 -11.58 -6.41
C ALA A 70 2.93 -10.40 -7.38
N PRO A 71 2.03 -10.47 -8.36
CA PRO A 71 1.77 -9.35 -9.25
C PRO A 71 1.05 -8.22 -8.52
N TYR A 72 1.52 -6.99 -8.72
CA TYR A 72 0.86 -5.77 -8.26
C TYR A 72 0.14 -5.11 -9.44
N ILE A 73 -1.19 -5.13 -9.36
CA ILE A 73 -2.08 -4.92 -10.51
C ILE A 73 -2.91 -3.66 -10.32
N CYS A 74 -3.05 -2.85 -11.36
CA CYS A 74 -4.06 -1.78 -11.41
C CYS A 74 -5.44 -2.39 -11.65
N ARG A 75 -6.36 -2.28 -10.69
CA ARG A 75 -7.72 -2.86 -10.77
C ARG A 75 -8.77 -1.87 -11.21
N ALA A 76 -8.60 -0.59 -10.91
CA ALA A 76 -9.52 0.44 -11.34
C ALA A 76 -8.80 1.78 -11.48
N ILE A 77 -9.32 2.60 -12.41
CA ILE A 77 -8.97 4.00 -12.56
C ILE A 77 -10.28 4.75 -12.43
N GLU A 78 -10.48 5.41 -11.30
CA GLU A 78 -11.69 6.15 -10.98
C GLU A 78 -11.51 7.59 -11.51
N ALA A 79 -12.27 7.93 -12.55
CA ALA A 79 -12.41 9.32 -12.98
C ALA A 79 -13.16 10.10 -11.90
N SER A 80 -12.63 11.25 -11.46
CA SER A 80 -13.39 12.10 -10.55
C SER A 80 -14.51 12.80 -11.32
N ALA A 81 -15.73 12.81 -10.76
CA ALA A 81 -16.82 13.65 -11.26
C ALA A 81 -16.59 15.14 -10.93
N GLU A 82 -15.73 15.42 -9.94
CA GLU A 82 -15.37 16.76 -9.50
C GLU A 82 -13.86 16.96 -9.75
N HIS A 83 -13.55 17.85 -10.69
CA HIS A 83 -12.23 18.46 -10.78
C HIS A 83 -12.33 19.72 -9.93
N ASP A 84 -11.79 19.69 -8.70
CA ASP A 84 -11.59 20.91 -7.90
C ASP A 84 -10.30 21.58 -8.41
N PRO A 85 -10.39 22.71 -9.14
CA PRO A 85 -9.22 23.38 -9.71
C PRO A 85 -8.28 23.96 -8.64
N GLY A 86 -8.68 23.98 -7.36
CA GLY A 86 -7.84 24.40 -6.23
C GLY A 86 -6.96 23.31 -5.64
N GLN A 87 -7.23 22.03 -5.93
CA GLN A 87 -6.38 20.93 -5.48
C GLN A 87 -5.29 20.70 -6.52
N SER A 88 -4.06 21.06 -6.16
CA SER A 88 -2.91 20.90 -7.05
C SER A 88 -2.91 19.49 -7.64
N THR A 89 -2.95 19.41 -8.97
CA THR A 89 -2.69 18.18 -9.73
C THR A 89 -1.21 17.83 -9.65
N HIS A 90 -0.59 17.92 -8.47
CA HIS A 90 0.71 17.32 -8.23
C HIS A 90 0.52 15.84 -8.47
N ARG A 91 0.70 15.45 -9.74
CA ARG A 91 1.27 14.17 -10.12
C ARG A 91 2.48 14.09 -9.21
N VAL A 92 2.33 13.38 -8.10
CA VAL A 92 3.49 12.78 -7.48
C VAL A 92 4.16 12.07 -8.64
N ASP A 93 5.39 12.43 -8.93
CA ASP A 93 6.30 11.64 -9.76
C ASP A 93 6.53 10.31 -9.03
N LEU A 94 5.47 9.53 -8.83
CA LEU A 94 5.56 8.12 -8.56
C LEU A 94 6.15 7.40 -9.77
N ASN A 95 6.41 8.11 -10.89
CA ASN A 95 6.75 7.57 -12.19
C ASN A 95 5.88 6.34 -12.47
N LEU A 96 4.60 6.40 -12.08
CA LEU A 96 3.68 5.33 -12.42
C LEU A 96 3.62 5.37 -13.95
N PRO A 97 4.01 4.28 -14.64
CA PRO A 97 3.79 4.19 -16.06
C PRO A 97 2.30 4.47 -16.32
N SER A 98 1.93 4.88 -17.53
CA SER A 98 0.51 5.09 -17.86
C SER A 98 -0.26 3.76 -17.66
N LEU A 99 -0.80 3.57 -16.44
CA LEU A 99 -1.40 2.33 -16.02
C LEU A 99 -2.72 2.16 -16.74
N ARG A 100 -2.98 0.94 -17.20
CA ARG A 100 -4.31 0.51 -17.64
C ARG A 100 -4.88 -0.46 -16.61
N VAL A 101 -6.20 -0.50 -16.55
CA VAL A 101 -6.89 -1.52 -15.75
C VAL A 101 -6.50 -2.90 -16.27
N GLY A 102 -6.08 -3.76 -15.34
CA GLY A 102 -5.56 -5.10 -15.63
C GLY A 102 -4.04 -5.18 -15.70
N ASP A 103 -3.33 -4.05 -15.83
CA ASP A 103 -1.87 -4.06 -15.94
C ASP A 103 -1.22 -4.50 -14.63
N THR A 104 -0.33 -5.48 -14.72
CA THR A 104 0.71 -5.70 -13.73
C THR A 104 1.82 -4.68 -13.98
N PHE A 105 2.08 -3.81 -13.00
CA PHE A 105 3.11 -2.76 -13.14
C PHE A 105 4.34 -3.00 -12.25
N ALA A 106 4.24 -3.94 -11.32
CA ALA A 106 5.36 -4.41 -10.52
C ALA A 106 5.08 -5.84 -10.02
N TYR A 107 6.13 -6.50 -9.55
CA TYR A 107 6.04 -7.66 -8.71
C TYR A 107 6.50 -7.31 -7.30
N VAL A 108 5.79 -7.82 -6.30
CA VAL A 108 6.11 -7.60 -4.90
C VAL A 108 6.40 -8.90 -4.18
N LYS A 109 7.31 -8.86 -3.22
CA LYS A 109 7.54 -9.93 -2.25
C LYS A 109 7.43 -9.35 -0.85
N LEU A 110 6.84 -10.11 0.06
CA LEU A 110 6.67 -9.72 1.45
C LEU A 110 7.59 -10.53 2.34
N ILE A 111 8.29 -9.88 3.26
CA ILE A 111 9.18 -10.52 4.23
C ILE A 111 8.68 -10.17 5.62
N LYS A 112 8.25 -11.16 6.39
CA LYS A 112 7.79 -10.96 7.77
C LYS A 112 9.01 -10.96 8.69
N VAL A 113 9.16 -9.91 9.50
CA VAL A 113 10.23 -9.85 10.51
C VAL A 113 9.66 -10.18 11.88
N ASN A 114 8.52 -9.59 12.21
CA ASN A 114 7.69 -9.94 13.37
C ASN A 114 6.26 -9.46 13.12
N ASP A 115 5.36 -9.60 14.10
CA ASP A 115 3.95 -9.23 13.94
C ASP A 115 3.72 -7.72 13.75
N ARG A 116 4.70 -6.89 14.10
CA ARG A 116 4.64 -5.42 14.04
C ARG A 116 5.55 -4.80 12.99
N PHE A 117 6.30 -5.63 12.24
CA PHE A 117 7.30 -5.16 11.29
C PHE A 117 7.44 -6.12 10.11
N HIS A 118 7.33 -5.58 8.89
CA HIS A 118 7.56 -6.34 7.67
C HIS A 118 8.18 -5.46 6.59
N TYR A 119 8.78 -6.12 5.58
CA TYR A 119 9.20 -5.47 4.36
C TYR A 119 8.30 -5.86 3.19
N ARG A 120 8.13 -4.92 2.26
CA ARG A 120 7.68 -5.15 0.89
C ARG A 120 8.82 -4.81 -0.05
N ILE A 121 9.28 -5.77 -0.82
CA ILE A 121 10.29 -5.60 -1.85
C ILE A 121 9.57 -5.51 -3.19
N SER A 122 9.95 -4.56 -4.05
CA SER A 122 9.33 -4.35 -5.37
C SER A 122 10.36 -4.46 -6.48
N ARG A 123 9.95 -5.08 -7.59
CA ARG A 123 10.68 -5.07 -8.86
C ARG A 123 9.73 -4.79 -10.02
N ALA A 124 10.25 -4.22 -11.09
CA ALA A 124 9.53 -4.01 -12.33
C ALA A 124 9.20 -5.33 -13.03
N VAL A 125 8.33 -5.28 -14.04
CA VAL A 125 7.88 -6.45 -14.80
C VAL A 125 9.04 -7.15 -15.52
N ASP A 126 10.05 -6.38 -15.94
CA ASP A 126 11.29 -6.87 -16.55
C ASP A 126 12.28 -7.48 -15.54
N GLY A 127 11.95 -7.47 -14.24
CA GLY A 127 12.79 -7.98 -13.16
C GLY A 127 13.71 -6.93 -12.53
N THR A 128 13.78 -5.71 -13.06
CA THR A 128 14.62 -4.63 -12.51
C THR A 128 14.20 -4.26 -11.09
N ALA A 129 15.14 -4.22 -10.14
CA ALA A 129 14.85 -3.84 -8.76
C ALA A 129 14.34 -2.39 -8.69
N GLN A 130 13.26 -2.14 -7.94
CA GLN A 130 12.69 -0.79 -7.79
C GLN A 130 13.00 -0.21 -6.41
N TYR A 131 12.48 -0.85 -5.36
CA TYR A 131 12.60 -0.34 -3.99
C TYR A 131 12.36 -1.43 -2.95
N VAL A 132 12.78 -1.12 -1.72
CA VAL A 132 12.37 -1.82 -0.50
C VAL A 132 11.55 -0.84 0.34
N MET A 133 10.40 -1.29 0.82
CA MET A 133 9.54 -0.55 1.73
C MET A 133 9.46 -1.29 3.05
N SER A 134 9.80 -0.64 4.16
CA SER A 134 9.47 -1.16 5.49
C SER A 134 8.08 -0.68 5.90
N ARG A 135 7.40 -1.48 6.74
CA ARG A 135 6.20 -1.06 7.46
C ARG A 135 6.34 -1.44 8.92
N GLN A 136 6.14 -0.47 9.82
CA GLN A 136 6.29 -0.65 11.26
C GLN A 136 5.07 -0.11 12.00
N MET A 137 4.40 -0.95 12.78
CA MET A 137 3.35 -0.49 13.70
C MET A 137 3.95 0.45 14.75
N LEU A 138 3.37 1.63 14.90
CA LEU A 138 3.72 2.57 15.96
C LEU A 138 3.10 2.12 17.30
N PRO A 139 3.54 2.67 18.44
CA PRO A 139 2.88 2.40 19.73
C PRO A 139 1.38 2.69 19.69
N GLY A 140 0.57 1.83 20.31
CA GLY A 140 -0.88 2.02 20.46
C GLY A 140 -1.76 1.48 19.32
N ASP A 141 -1.20 0.82 18.30
CA ASP A 141 -1.95 0.08 17.24
C ASP A 141 -2.92 0.90 16.38
N ARG A 142 -2.83 2.22 16.50
CA ARG A 142 -3.66 3.19 15.77
C ARG A 142 -3.00 3.71 14.50
N SER A 143 -1.69 3.51 14.36
CA SER A 143 -0.91 4.03 13.25
C SER A 143 0.26 3.11 12.89
N PHE A 144 0.74 3.17 11.66
CA PHE A 144 2.02 2.60 11.26
C PHE A 144 2.80 3.57 10.39
N SER A 145 4.13 3.45 10.42
CA SER A 145 5.02 4.16 9.51
C SER A 145 5.47 3.25 8.37
N THR A 146 5.73 3.85 7.23
CA THR A 146 6.41 3.22 6.10
C THR A 146 7.62 4.04 5.72
N ALA A 147 8.69 3.36 5.34
CA ALA A 147 9.89 3.99 4.80
C ALA A 147 10.24 3.31 3.48
N LEU A 148 10.30 4.09 2.39
CA LEU A 148 10.66 3.60 1.07
C LEU A 148 12.10 3.97 0.73
N MET A 149 12.88 2.95 0.38
CA MET A 149 14.27 3.06 -0.01
C MET A 149 14.43 2.57 -1.45
N SER A 150 15.08 3.35 -2.30
CA SER A 150 15.35 2.98 -3.69
C SER A 150 16.27 1.75 -3.77
N ALA A 151 16.37 1.14 -4.96
CA ALA A 151 17.32 0.07 -5.23
C ALA A 151 18.80 0.47 -4.96
N ALA A 152 19.11 1.77 -4.96
CA ALA A 152 20.44 2.29 -4.64
C ALA A 152 20.65 2.53 -3.12
N GLY A 153 19.69 2.18 -2.27
CA GLY A 153 19.80 2.36 -0.82
C GLY A 153 19.43 3.77 -0.33
N VAL A 154 18.85 4.62 -1.18
CA VAL A 154 18.48 5.99 -0.80
C VAL A 154 17.08 6.00 -0.23
N LEU A 155 16.94 6.40 1.04
CA LEU A 155 15.65 6.63 1.68
C LEU A 155 14.99 7.85 1.04
N SER A 156 13.82 7.67 0.42
CA SER A 156 13.16 8.72 -0.34
C SER A 156 11.76 9.09 0.17
N ILE A 157 11.06 8.20 0.87
CA ILE A 157 9.71 8.48 1.38
C ILE A 157 9.57 7.96 2.80
N VAL A 158 8.96 8.75 3.68
CA VAL A 158 8.45 8.31 4.97
C VAL A 158 6.99 8.71 5.07
N ARG A 159 6.08 7.72 5.16
CA ARG A 159 4.64 7.98 5.32
C ARG A 159 4.13 7.38 6.62
N VAL A 160 3.26 8.11 7.30
CA VAL A 160 2.50 7.60 8.44
C VAL A 160 1.06 7.41 8.01
N PHE A 161 0.48 6.28 8.39
CA PHE A 161 -0.91 5.96 8.12
C PHE A 161 -1.65 5.75 9.42
N ASP A 162 -2.82 6.37 9.54
CA ASP A 162 -3.73 6.25 10.68
C ASP A 162 -4.90 5.35 10.34
N ARG A 163 -5.35 4.56 11.31
CA ARG A 163 -6.47 3.63 11.15
C ARG A 163 -7.78 4.40 10.98
N ILE A 164 -8.51 4.13 9.89
CA ILE A 164 -9.80 4.77 9.58
C ILE A 164 -10.99 3.85 9.89
N GLY A 165 -11.46 3.97 11.15
CA GLY A 165 -12.64 3.26 11.65
C GLY A 165 -12.50 1.73 11.64
N ASP A 166 -13.27 1.07 12.51
CA ASP A 166 -13.52 -0.36 12.33
C ASP A 166 -14.54 -0.48 11.21
N SER A 167 -14.08 -0.32 9.97
CA SER A 167 -14.89 -0.66 8.81
C SER A 167 -15.20 -2.15 8.97
N ALA A 168 -16.44 -2.45 9.35
CA ALA A 168 -17.02 -3.77 9.39
C ALA A 168 -17.00 -4.36 7.96
N HIS A 169 -15.83 -4.75 7.48
CA HIS A 169 -15.72 -5.75 6.44
C HIS A 169 -16.13 -7.05 7.11
N THR A 170 -17.44 -7.25 7.04
CA THR A 170 -18.14 -8.53 6.97
C THR A 170 -17.13 -9.68 6.98
N ARG A 171 -16.94 -10.27 8.17
CA ARG A 171 -16.35 -11.61 8.26
C ARG A 171 -17.04 -12.42 7.19
N ARG A 172 -16.32 -12.91 6.18
CA ARG A 172 -16.90 -13.89 5.27
C ARG A 172 -17.45 -14.99 6.18
N PRO A 173 -18.74 -15.33 6.10
CA PRO A 173 -19.25 -16.43 6.90
C PRO A 173 -18.37 -17.63 6.54
N HIS A 174 -17.70 -18.17 7.56
CA HIS A 174 -16.98 -19.42 7.46
C HIS A 174 -18.01 -20.42 6.92
N CYS A 175 -17.84 -20.83 5.67
CA CYS A 175 -18.73 -21.83 5.09
C CYS A 175 -18.36 -23.14 5.79
N ASP A 176 -19.04 -23.44 6.90
CA ASP A 176 -19.01 -24.74 7.54
C ASP A 176 -19.60 -25.74 6.54
N VAL A 177 -18.72 -26.36 5.76
CA VAL A 177 -19.03 -27.55 5.00
C VAL A 177 -19.31 -28.64 6.03
N ARG A 178 -20.59 -28.81 6.39
CA ARG A 178 -21.05 -30.01 7.09
C ARG A 178 -20.74 -31.20 6.18
N GLN A 179 -19.76 -32.00 6.58
CA GLN A 179 -19.62 -33.37 6.10
C GLN A 179 -20.89 -34.11 6.49
N GLY A 180 -21.71 -34.46 5.49
CA GLY A 180 -22.80 -35.39 5.67
C GLY A 180 -22.23 -36.80 5.75
N GLU A 181 -22.27 -37.39 6.93
CA GLU A 181 -22.25 -38.83 7.10
C GLU A 181 -23.64 -39.38 6.71
N ASN A 182 -23.65 -40.31 5.76
CA ASN A 182 -24.64 -41.39 5.63
C ASN A 182 -23.96 -42.56 4.92
#